data_AF-A0A355U9R9-F1
#
_entry.id   AF-A0A355U9R9-F1
#
_cell.length_a   1.000
_cell.length_b   1.000
_cell.length_c   1.000
_cell.angle_alpha   90.00
_cell.angle_beta   90.00
_cell.angle_gamma   90.00
#
_symmetry.space_group_name_H-M   'P 1'
#
loop_
_entity.id
_entity.type
_entity.pdbx_description
1 polymer ?
#
loop_
_entity_poly.entity_id
_entity_poly.type
_entity_poly.pdbx_seq_one_letter_code
_entity_poly.pdbx_strand_id
1 'polypeptide(L)'
;MVNYYKILGVENYASIAEVKLAYKAKIKIVHPDINPDPSASEITQYLNQAKEHLVHPETKEAYDRKLKLAYLIEIQRLHNLKNRKSVFPQITIRQRAVEMEEERKLRIKRKYESGLEKFPFGLRILGLTTFLIWGLQIMYSNYFIDYASYDRQRLILGFAIFSIALVLAANEAYTRFIAKSVDTPFRFNYERLISWVLVMSFFGGPLAISGINTWRKHYLLTHQFDYVYAKINYRESYQNGTVVYYEVNKQLFTRLLDKEIRDLIYLEDGTTILKYAKANPLICEALSPEEWNRKPLEM
;
A
#
# COMPACT_ATOMS: atom_id res chain seq x y z
N MET A 1 -23.18 52.55 11.00
CA MET A 1 -22.88 53.90 10.45
C MET A 1 -23.40 53.95 9.03
N VAL A 2 -24.16 54.99 8.68
CA VAL A 2 -24.72 55.14 7.33
C VAL A 2 -23.63 55.64 6.39
N ASN A 3 -23.52 55.05 5.18
CA ASN A 3 -22.55 55.48 4.17
C ASN A 3 -23.18 56.53 3.24
N TYR A 4 -22.82 57.80 3.45
CA TYR A 4 -23.34 58.94 2.69
C TYR A 4 -22.82 58.99 1.24
N TYR A 5 -21.63 58.47 0.96
CA TYR A 5 -21.13 58.32 -0.41
C TYR A 5 -22.01 57.35 -1.21
N LYS A 6 -22.41 56.24 -0.59
CA LYS A 6 -23.35 55.28 -1.20
C LYS A 6 -24.74 55.87 -1.40
N ILE A 7 -25.25 56.67 -0.46
CA ILE A 7 -26.53 57.38 -0.62
C ILE A 7 -26.47 58.33 -1.83
N LEU A 8 -25.35 59.06 -1.99
CA LEU A 8 -25.12 59.94 -3.14
C LEU A 8 -24.77 59.17 -4.42
N GLY A 9 -24.41 57.89 -4.33
CA GLY A 9 -24.08 57.04 -5.49
C GLY A 9 -22.71 57.35 -6.08
N VAL A 10 -21.80 57.88 -5.26
CA VAL A 10 -20.42 58.20 -5.64
C VAL A 10 -19.45 57.23 -4.96
N GLU A 11 -18.22 57.19 -5.46
CA GLU A 11 -17.16 56.39 -4.83
C GLU A 11 -16.87 56.89 -3.40
N ASN A 12 -16.47 55.99 -2.51
CA ASN A 12 -16.04 56.40 -1.16
C ASN A 12 -14.84 57.34 -1.29
N TYR A 13 -14.81 58.41 -0.49
CA TYR A 13 -13.75 59.43 -0.52
C TYR A 13 -13.72 60.29 -1.81
N ALA A 14 -14.79 60.29 -2.62
CA ALA A 14 -14.97 61.16 -3.79
C ALA A 14 -14.72 62.65 -3.48
N SER A 15 -14.35 63.44 -4.49
CA SER A 15 -14.01 64.86 -4.31
C SER A 15 -15.24 65.69 -3.89
N ILE A 16 -15.03 66.83 -3.19
CA ILE A 16 -16.14 67.71 -2.79
C ILE A 16 -16.94 68.21 -4.01
N ALA A 17 -16.26 68.40 -5.16
CA ALA A 17 -16.89 68.80 -6.40
C ALA A 17 -17.85 67.70 -6.92
N GLU A 18 -17.42 66.45 -6.93
CA GLU A 18 -18.26 65.30 -7.31
C GLU A 18 -19.45 65.12 -6.38
N VAL A 19 -19.24 65.23 -5.06
CA VAL A 19 -20.31 65.16 -4.05
C VAL A 19 -21.37 66.24 -4.30
N LYS A 20 -20.94 67.49 -4.57
CA LYS A 20 -21.86 68.61 -4.87
C LYS A 20 -22.64 68.37 -6.16
N LEU A 21 -22.01 67.83 -7.19
CA LEU A 21 -22.66 67.51 -8.46
C LEU A 21 -23.68 66.38 -8.30
N ALA A 22 -23.30 65.29 -7.64
CA ALA A 22 -24.17 64.14 -7.39
C ALA A 22 -25.39 64.51 -6.51
N TYR A 23 -25.18 65.31 -5.47
CA TYR A 23 -26.27 65.83 -4.65
C TYR A 23 -27.26 66.67 -5.49
N LYS A 24 -26.75 67.60 -6.31
CA LYS A 24 -27.60 68.44 -7.17
C LYS A 24 -28.39 67.62 -8.19
N ALA A 25 -27.79 66.57 -8.75
CA ALA A 25 -28.47 65.68 -9.68
C ALA A 25 -29.59 64.88 -8.99
N LYS A 26 -29.31 64.30 -7.81
CA LYS A 26 -30.28 63.48 -7.08
C LYS A 26 -31.42 64.28 -6.45
N ILE A 27 -31.14 65.45 -5.88
CA ILE A 27 -32.17 66.25 -5.22
C ILE A 27 -33.23 66.75 -6.20
N LYS A 28 -32.85 67.06 -7.45
CA LYS A 28 -33.79 67.47 -8.51
C LYS A 28 -34.82 66.40 -8.86
N ILE A 29 -34.50 65.12 -8.63
CA ILE A 29 -35.34 63.98 -8.98
C ILE A 29 -36.18 63.56 -7.77
N VAL A 30 -35.68 63.74 -6.54
CA VAL A 30 -36.27 63.18 -5.32
C VAL A 30 -36.93 64.21 -4.42
N HIS A 31 -36.87 65.51 -4.73
CA HIS A 31 -37.51 66.53 -3.90
C HIS A 31 -39.03 66.29 -3.76
N PRO A 32 -39.62 66.39 -2.56
CA PRO A 32 -41.05 66.13 -2.33
C PRO A 32 -41.98 67.04 -3.16
N ASP A 33 -41.52 68.23 -3.55
CA ASP A 33 -42.28 69.13 -4.44
C ASP A 33 -42.31 68.68 -5.91
N ILE A 34 -41.38 67.80 -6.31
CA ILE A 34 -41.22 67.34 -7.71
C ILE A 34 -41.67 65.88 -7.84
N ASN A 35 -41.41 65.06 -6.81
CA ASN A 35 -41.72 63.65 -6.80
C ASN A 35 -42.83 63.34 -5.78
N PRO A 36 -44.01 62.88 -6.22
CA PRO A 36 -45.15 62.57 -5.34
C PRO A 36 -45.00 61.26 -4.56
N ASP A 37 -43.86 60.56 -4.67
CA ASP A 37 -43.61 59.32 -3.94
C ASP A 37 -43.56 59.58 -2.41
N PRO A 38 -44.30 58.82 -1.59
CA PRO A 38 -44.26 58.96 -0.13
C PRO A 38 -42.86 58.82 0.48
N SER A 39 -41.95 58.07 -0.15
CA SER A 39 -40.56 57.87 0.28
C SER A 39 -39.63 59.03 -0.08
N ALA A 40 -40.05 59.97 -0.93
CA ALA A 40 -39.26 61.11 -1.38
C ALA A 40 -38.79 62.00 -0.22
N SER A 41 -39.62 62.17 0.81
CA SER A 41 -39.30 62.94 2.02
C SER A 41 -38.13 62.32 2.80
N GLU A 42 -38.19 61.01 3.04
CA GLU A 42 -37.15 60.29 3.79
C GLU A 42 -35.82 60.26 3.03
N ILE A 43 -35.86 60.00 1.72
CA ILE A 43 -34.64 59.99 0.89
C ILE A 43 -34.03 61.39 0.81
N THR A 44 -34.86 62.43 0.70
CA THR A 44 -34.42 63.82 0.74
C THR A 44 -33.72 64.16 2.05
N GLN A 45 -34.23 63.66 3.19
CA GLN A 45 -33.59 63.83 4.49
C GLN A 45 -32.17 63.22 4.51
N TYR A 46 -32.01 62.00 4.01
CA TYR A 46 -30.69 61.35 3.92
C TYR A 46 -29.74 62.05 2.95
N LEU A 47 -30.24 62.60 1.85
CA LEU A 47 -29.45 63.40 0.91
C LEU A 47 -28.97 64.71 1.55
N ASN A 48 -29.82 65.37 2.33
CA ASN A 48 -29.46 66.59 3.06
C ASN A 48 -28.39 66.32 4.13
N GLN A 49 -28.52 65.22 4.89
CA GLN A 49 -27.49 64.79 5.84
C GLN A 49 -26.17 64.44 5.13
N ALA A 50 -26.23 63.77 3.99
CA ALA A 50 -25.04 63.46 3.19
C ALA A 50 -24.34 64.74 2.72
N LYS A 51 -25.09 65.75 2.29
CA LYS A 51 -24.55 67.06 1.91
C LYS A 51 -23.86 67.75 3.09
N GLU A 52 -24.51 67.82 4.25
CA GLU A 52 -24.00 68.48 5.45
C GLU A 52 -22.62 67.91 5.88
N HIS A 53 -22.49 66.59 5.83
CA HIS A 53 -21.27 65.90 6.25
C HIS A 53 -20.17 65.83 5.18
N LEU A 54 -20.48 65.97 3.89
CA LEU A 54 -19.50 65.75 2.81
C LEU A 54 -19.10 67.01 2.03
N VAL A 55 -19.81 68.14 2.22
CA VAL A 55 -19.56 69.38 1.47
C VAL A 55 -18.53 70.29 2.12
N HIS A 56 -18.41 70.29 3.44
CA HIS A 56 -17.43 71.09 4.17
C HIS A 56 -16.16 70.27 4.45
N PRO A 57 -14.96 70.85 4.27
CA PRO A 57 -13.71 70.11 4.43
C PRO A 57 -13.56 69.51 5.84
N GLU A 58 -13.85 70.29 6.88
CA GLU A 58 -13.74 69.85 8.28
C GLU A 58 -14.70 68.71 8.62
N THR A 59 -15.97 68.79 8.18
CA THR A 59 -16.97 67.76 8.44
C THR A 59 -16.72 66.50 7.62
N LYS A 60 -16.24 66.66 6.38
CA LYS A 60 -15.86 65.55 5.49
C LYS A 60 -14.70 64.75 6.06
N GLU A 61 -13.64 65.42 6.52
CA GLU A 61 -12.50 64.73 7.11
C GLU A 61 -12.88 63.94 8.36
N ALA A 62 -13.72 64.52 9.24
CA ALA A 62 -14.22 63.83 10.42
C ALA A 62 -15.07 62.60 10.05
N TYR A 63 -15.90 62.72 9.01
CA TYR A 63 -16.71 61.63 8.49
C TYR A 63 -15.85 60.52 7.86
N ASP A 64 -14.88 60.88 7.03
CA ASP A 64 -13.96 59.96 6.36
C ASP A 64 -13.13 59.15 7.36
N ARG A 65 -12.65 59.80 8.43
CA ARG A 65 -11.97 59.10 9.54
C ARG A 65 -12.90 58.07 10.21
N LYS A 66 -14.14 58.44 10.52
CA LYS A 66 -15.13 57.51 11.10
C LYS A 66 -15.45 56.35 10.15
N LEU A 67 -15.61 56.62 8.86
CA LEU A 67 -15.91 55.60 7.85
C LEU A 67 -14.75 54.61 7.71
N LYS A 68 -13.51 55.12 7.70
CA LYS A 68 -12.29 54.30 7.68
C LYS A 68 -12.20 53.41 8.93
N LEU A 69 -12.46 53.94 10.11
CA LEU A 69 -12.46 53.16 11.36
C LEU A 69 -13.53 52.06 11.34
N ALA A 70 -14.75 52.36 10.90
CA ALA A 70 -15.80 51.37 10.77
C ALA A 70 -15.42 50.23 9.81
N TYR A 71 -14.75 50.57 8.69
CA TYR A 71 -14.26 49.59 7.73
C TYR A 71 -13.15 48.70 8.31
N LEU A 72 -12.20 49.29 9.06
CA LEU A 72 -11.13 48.55 9.72
C LEU A 72 -11.67 47.58 10.79
N ILE A 73 -12.67 48.01 11.58
CA ILE A 73 -13.33 47.17 12.58
C ILE A 73 -14.01 45.96 11.90
N GLU A 74 -14.68 46.18 10.78
CA GLU A 74 -15.34 45.09 10.05
C GLU A 74 -14.32 44.13 9.42
N ILE A 75 -13.22 44.63 8.85
CA ILE A 75 -12.10 43.79 8.39
C ILE A 75 -11.57 42.90 9.53
N GLN A 76 -11.35 43.49 10.71
CA GLN A 76 -10.84 42.76 11.87
C GLN A 76 -11.85 41.70 12.35
N ARG A 77 -13.15 42.03 12.33
CA ARG A 77 -14.23 41.08 12.65
C ARG A 77 -14.24 39.91 11.67
N LEU A 78 -14.19 40.17 10.37
CA LEU A 78 -14.17 39.14 9.32
C LEU A 78 -12.90 38.27 9.43
N HIS A 79 -11.75 38.88 9.71
CA HIS A 79 -10.51 38.15 9.97
C HIS A 79 -10.63 37.23 11.20
N ASN A 80 -11.19 37.73 12.30
CA ASN A 80 -11.42 36.95 13.51
C ASN A 80 -12.43 35.81 13.30
N LEU A 81 -13.46 36.01 12.47
CA LEU A 81 -14.41 34.96 12.10
C LEU A 81 -13.74 33.86 11.26
N LYS A 82 -12.86 34.23 10.32
CA LYS A 82 -12.07 33.27 9.53
C LYS A 82 -11.08 32.49 10.41
N ASN A 83 -10.50 33.13 11.42
CA ASN A 83 -9.55 32.50 12.35
C ASN A 83 -10.20 31.74 13.51
N ARG A 84 -11.51 31.88 13.73
CA ARG A 84 -12.26 30.92 14.55
C ARG A 84 -12.30 29.59 13.80
N LYS A 85 -11.25 28.78 13.99
CA LYS A 85 -11.26 27.35 13.66
C LYS A 85 -12.61 26.80 14.12
N SER A 86 -13.40 26.25 13.20
CA SER A 86 -14.67 25.61 13.56
C SER A 86 -14.36 24.58 14.63
N VAL A 87 -14.76 24.83 15.86
CA VAL A 87 -14.75 23.83 16.92
C VAL A 87 -15.93 22.92 16.61
N PHE A 88 -15.81 22.13 15.54
CA PHE A 88 -16.59 20.91 15.46
C PHE A 88 -16.25 20.11 16.72
N PRO A 89 -17.23 19.64 17.50
CA PRO A 89 -16.94 18.92 18.72
C PRO A 89 -16.07 17.70 18.38
N GLN A 90 -14.79 17.72 18.73
CA GLN A 90 -13.87 16.60 18.48
C GLN A 90 -14.37 15.31 19.15
N ILE A 91 -15.18 15.46 20.20
CA ILE A 91 -15.87 14.39 20.92
C ILE A 91 -16.77 13.55 19.98
N THR A 92 -17.42 14.16 18.96
CA THR A 92 -18.31 13.44 18.03
C THR A 92 -17.55 12.60 17.00
N ILE A 93 -16.38 13.03 16.53
CA ILE A 93 -15.62 12.30 15.49
C ILE A 93 -15.04 11.01 16.07
N ARG A 94 -14.50 11.08 17.30
CA ARG A 94 -13.96 9.89 17.99
C ARG A 94 -15.04 8.89 18.34
N GLN A 95 -16.19 9.33 18.84
CA GLN A 95 -17.33 8.46 19.13
C GLN A 95 -17.82 7.73 17.87
N ARG A 96 -18.03 8.46 16.76
CA ARG A 96 -18.40 7.84 15.48
C ARG A 96 -17.35 6.84 14.99
N ALA A 97 -16.06 7.12 15.19
CA ALA A 97 -15.00 6.18 14.79
C ALA A 97 -15.07 4.88 15.60
N VAL A 98 -15.33 4.97 16.91
CA VAL A 98 -15.52 3.80 17.79
C VAL A 98 -16.77 3.02 17.41
N GLU A 99 -17.91 3.70 17.22
CA GLU A 99 -19.17 3.07 16.78
C GLU A 99 -18.99 2.34 15.44
N MET A 100 -18.37 2.99 14.45
CA MET A 100 -18.07 2.36 13.16
C MET A 100 -17.14 1.13 13.31
N GLU A 101 -16.20 1.17 14.25
CA GLU A 101 -15.31 0.04 14.50
C GLU A 101 -16.05 -1.14 15.16
N GLU A 102 -16.93 -0.86 16.12
CA GLU A 102 -17.79 -1.86 16.77
C GLU A 102 -18.76 -2.49 15.76
N GLU A 103 -19.43 -1.68 14.95
CA GLU A 103 -20.31 -2.16 13.88
C GLU A 103 -19.55 -3.01 12.86
N ARG A 104 -18.32 -2.63 12.51
CA ARG A 104 -17.45 -3.42 11.62
C ARG A 104 -17.12 -4.78 12.23
N LYS A 105 -16.74 -4.84 13.51
CA LYS A 105 -16.43 -6.10 14.21
C LYS A 105 -17.66 -7.01 14.27
N LEU A 106 -18.83 -6.45 14.60
CA LEU A 106 -20.11 -7.16 14.60
C LEU A 106 -20.46 -7.72 13.21
N ARG A 107 -20.25 -6.93 12.15
CA ARG A 107 -20.49 -7.38 10.77
C ARG A 107 -19.57 -8.54 10.40
N ILE A 108 -18.30 -8.48 10.75
CA ILE A 108 -17.33 -9.56 10.52
C ILE A 108 -17.74 -10.82 11.30
N LYS A 109 -18.12 -10.68 12.58
CA LYS A 109 -18.61 -11.78 13.43
C LYS A 109 -19.80 -12.50 12.79
N ARG A 110 -20.87 -11.77 12.43
CA ARG A 110 -22.07 -12.35 11.79
C ARG A 110 -21.75 -13.06 10.47
N LYS A 111 -20.86 -12.47 9.66
CA LYS A 111 -20.41 -13.09 8.40
C LYS A 111 -19.59 -14.36 8.65
N TYR A 112 -18.79 -14.39 9.71
CA TYR A 112 -17.99 -15.55 10.08
C TYR A 112 -18.86 -16.70 10.59
N GLU A 113 -19.80 -16.40 11.49
CA GLU A 113 -20.75 -17.37 12.06
C GLU A 113 -21.64 -17.99 10.97
N SER A 114 -22.25 -17.18 10.10
CA SER A 114 -23.02 -17.71 8.96
C SER A 114 -22.18 -18.55 8.00
N GLY A 115 -20.88 -18.27 7.89
CA GLY A 115 -19.97 -19.12 7.13
C GLY A 115 -19.71 -20.47 7.81
N LEU A 116 -19.62 -20.50 9.15
CA LEU A 116 -19.35 -21.73 9.91
C LEU A 116 -20.49 -22.74 9.79
N GLU A 117 -21.74 -22.26 9.65
CA GLU A 117 -22.91 -23.11 9.39
C GLU A 117 -22.78 -23.88 8.07
N LYS A 118 -22.26 -23.23 7.02
CA LYS A 118 -22.08 -23.86 5.70
C LYS A 118 -20.82 -24.71 5.61
N PHE A 119 -19.74 -24.26 6.23
CA PHE A 119 -18.45 -24.93 6.16
C PHE A 119 -17.76 -24.90 7.52
N PRO A 120 -17.76 -26.02 8.27
CA PRO A 120 -17.33 -26.06 9.66
C PRO A 120 -15.82 -25.83 9.79
N PHE A 121 -15.43 -25.27 10.94
CA PHE A 121 -14.05 -24.87 11.22
C PHE A 121 -13.02 -26.01 11.03
N GLY A 122 -13.35 -27.23 11.48
CA GLY A 122 -12.45 -28.38 11.35
C GLY A 122 -12.07 -28.68 9.90
N LEU A 123 -13.05 -28.63 8.97
CA LEU A 123 -12.82 -28.87 7.55
C LEU A 123 -12.02 -27.75 6.88
N ARG A 124 -12.22 -26.50 7.31
CA ARG A 124 -11.41 -25.36 6.85
C ARG A 124 -9.94 -25.57 7.18
N ILE A 125 -9.65 -25.83 8.46
CA ILE A 125 -8.28 -26.04 8.92
C ILE A 125 -7.66 -27.24 8.22
N LEU A 126 -8.39 -28.36 8.13
CA LEU A 126 -7.91 -29.53 7.41
C LEU A 126 -7.53 -29.17 5.97
N GLY A 127 -8.44 -28.55 5.20
CA GLY A 127 -8.16 -28.15 3.83
C GLY A 127 -6.96 -27.21 3.70
N LEU A 128 -6.87 -26.19 4.56
CA LEU A 128 -5.76 -25.23 4.56
C LEU A 128 -4.42 -25.91 4.89
N THR A 129 -4.40 -26.81 5.88
CA THR A 129 -3.19 -27.57 6.21
C THR A 129 -2.77 -28.50 5.07
N THR A 130 -3.72 -29.14 4.39
CA THR A 130 -3.45 -29.96 3.21
C THR A 130 -2.82 -29.12 2.09
N PHE A 131 -3.37 -27.95 1.77
CA PHE A 131 -2.80 -27.08 0.73
C PHE A 131 -1.41 -26.56 1.10
N LEU A 132 -1.17 -26.22 2.36
CA LEU A 132 0.17 -25.82 2.84
C LEU A 132 1.19 -26.95 2.66
N ILE A 133 0.86 -28.16 3.12
CA ILE A 133 1.73 -29.33 2.98
C ILE A 133 1.95 -29.66 1.50
N TRP A 134 0.91 -29.56 0.68
CA TRP A 134 1.00 -29.87 -0.75
C TRP A 134 1.90 -28.88 -1.49
N GLY A 135 1.80 -27.58 -1.18
CA GLY A 135 2.72 -26.57 -1.72
C GLY A 135 4.17 -26.86 -1.35
N LEU A 136 4.45 -27.15 -0.07
CA LEU A 136 5.78 -27.54 0.40
C LEU A 136 6.28 -28.85 -0.23
N GLN A 137 5.40 -29.83 -0.42
CA GLN A 137 5.74 -31.12 -1.03
C GLN A 137 6.12 -30.97 -2.51
N ILE A 138 5.42 -30.11 -3.26
CA ILE A 138 5.76 -29.78 -4.64
C ILE A 138 7.15 -29.12 -4.69
N MET A 139 7.43 -28.21 -3.76
CA MET A 139 8.75 -27.57 -3.67
C MET A 139 9.84 -28.58 -3.33
N TYR A 140 9.56 -29.51 -2.41
CA TYR A 140 10.50 -30.56 -2.00
C TYR A 140 10.85 -31.52 -3.14
N SER A 141 9.86 -31.94 -3.93
CA SER A 141 10.06 -32.89 -5.02
C SER A 141 10.77 -32.25 -6.23
N ASN A 142 10.51 -30.97 -6.51
CA ASN A 142 11.06 -30.25 -7.67
C ASN A 142 12.23 -29.31 -7.30
N TYR A 143 12.89 -29.55 -6.16
CA TYR A 143 14.01 -28.72 -5.72
C TYR A 143 15.23 -28.83 -6.64
N PHE A 144 15.53 -30.04 -7.12
CA PHE A 144 16.62 -30.30 -8.07
C PHE A 144 16.07 -30.17 -9.48
N ILE A 145 16.30 -29.01 -10.10
CA ILE A 145 15.71 -28.65 -11.39
C ILE A 145 16.43 -29.38 -12.54
N ASP A 146 15.68 -30.11 -13.34
CA ASP A 146 16.08 -30.48 -14.69
C ASP A 146 15.82 -29.30 -15.64
N TYR A 147 16.87 -28.83 -16.31
CA TYR A 147 16.83 -27.61 -17.13
C TYR A 147 15.96 -27.77 -18.38
N ALA A 148 15.84 -29.00 -18.90
CA ALA A 148 15.02 -29.31 -20.08
C ALA A 148 13.54 -29.56 -19.75
N SER A 149 13.20 -29.66 -18.46
CA SER A 149 11.88 -30.08 -17.97
C SER A 149 11.07 -28.93 -17.36
N TYR A 150 9.80 -29.18 -17.07
CA TYR A 150 8.87 -28.21 -16.44
C TYR A 150 9.06 -28.05 -14.92
N ASP A 151 10.16 -28.54 -14.34
CA ASP A 151 10.38 -28.56 -12.90
C ASP A 151 10.44 -27.15 -12.30
N ARG A 152 10.99 -26.17 -13.03
CA ARG A 152 10.98 -24.76 -12.61
C ARG A 152 9.54 -24.23 -12.47
N GLN A 153 8.66 -24.57 -13.40
CA GLN A 153 7.26 -24.14 -13.36
C GLN A 153 6.51 -24.82 -12.21
N ARG A 154 6.78 -26.10 -11.96
CA ARG A 154 6.23 -26.83 -10.81
C ARG A 154 6.70 -26.25 -9.48
N LEU A 155 7.98 -25.88 -9.37
CA LEU A 155 8.51 -25.22 -8.18
C LEU A 155 7.81 -23.89 -7.92
N ILE A 156 7.63 -23.05 -8.96
CA ILE A 156 6.88 -21.78 -8.87
C ILE A 156 5.43 -22.03 -8.46
N LEU A 157 4.78 -23.06 -9.03
CA LEU A 157 3.42 -23.45 -8.65
C LEU A 157 3.35 -23.86 -7.17
N GLY A 158 4.33 -24.61 -6.66
CA GLY A 158 4.44 -24.97 -5.26
C GLY A 158 4.51 -23.75 -4.34
N PHE A 159 5.36 -22.77 -4.68
CA PHE A 159 5.43 -21.49 -3.97
C PHE A 159 4.11 -20.73 -4.00
N ALA A 160 3.43 -20.69 -5.15
CA ALA A 160 2.14 -20.00 -5.29
C ALA A 160 1.06 -20.65 -4.42
N ILE A 161 0.91 -21.97 -4.49
CA ILE A 161 -0.06 -22.74 -3.68
C ILE A 161 0.22 -22.53 -2.19
N PHE A 162 1.48 -22.66 -1.77
CA PHE A 162 1.89 -22.43 -0.38
C PHE A 162 1.56 -21.02 0.10
N SER A 163 1.90 -19.99 -0.70
CA SER A 163 1.67 -18.59 -0.35
C SER A 163 0.18 -18.25 -0.24
N ILE A 164 -0.63 -18.74 -1.19
CA ILE A 164 -2.09 -18.55 -1.18
C ILE A 164 -2.69 -19.24 0.05
N ALA A 165 -2.31 -20.49 0.32
CA ALA A 165 -2.80 -21.22 1.48
C ALA A 165 -2.43 -20.53 2.80
N LEU A 166 -1.23 -19.93 2.87
CA LEU A 166 -0.76 -19.21 4.04
C LEU A 166 -1.55 -17.91 4.28
N VAL A 167 -1.84 -17.14 3.23
CA VAL A 167 -2.69 -15.94 3.31
C VAL A 167 -4.12 -16.32 3.74
N LEU A 168 -4.67 -17.40 3.18
CA LEU A 168 -6.00 -17.89 3.56
C LEU A 168 -6.05 -18.35 5.02
N ALA A 169 -5.01 -19.04 5.50
CA ALA A 169 -4.88 -19.44 6.90
C ALA A 169 -4.78 -18.23 7.84
N ALA A 170 -4.00 -17.21 7.47
CA ALA A 170 -3.92 -15.97 8.24
C ALA A 170 -5.25 -15.22 8.28
N ASN A 171 -5.99 -15.19 7.16
CA ASN A 171 -7.31 -14.56 7.09
C ASN A 171 -8.36 -15.32 7.93
N GLU A 172 -8.37 -16.66 7.89
CA GLU A 172 -9.22 -17.50 8.74
C GLU A 172 -8.90 -17.28 10.22
N ALA A 173 -7.61 -17.21 10.60
CA ALA A 173 -7.21 -16.86 11.96
C ALA A 173 -7.68 -15.45 12.35
N TYR A 174 -7.43 -14.45 11.50
CA TYR A 174 -7.78 -13.05 11.74
C TYR A 174 -9.27 -12.84 11.97
N THR A 175 -10.10 -13.35 11.06
CA THR A 175 -11.56 -13.27 11.15
C THR A 175 -12.10 -13.98 12.38
N ARG A 176 -11.53 -15.14 12.74
CA ARG A 176 -11.88 -15.88 13.96
C ARG A 176 -11.53 -15.12 15.23
N PHE A 177 -10.34 -14.53 15.31
CA PHE A 177 -9.94 -13.73 16.47
C PHE A 177 -10.79 -12.47 16.61
N ILE A 178 -11.14 -11.80 15.51
CA ILE A 178 -12.09 -10.68 15.54
C ILE A 178 -13.47 -11.14 16.03
N ALA A 179 -14.00 -12.23 15.51
CA ALA A 179 -15.31 -12.73 15.90
C ALA A 179 -15.36 -13.04 17.40
N LYS A 180 -14.30 -13.64 17.96
CA LYS A 180 -14.18 -13.92 19.40
C LYS A 180 -13.88 -12.68 20.25
N SER A 181 -13.19 -11.67 19.71
CA SER A 181 -12.82 -10.48 20.47
C SER A 181 -14.00 -9.57 20.77
N VAL A 182 -15.10 -9.71 20.04
CA VAL A 182 -16.39 -9.05 20.32
C VAL A 182 -16.97 -9.52 21.67
N ASP A 183 -16.88 -10.81 21.98
CA ASP A 183 -17.45 -11.36 23.22
C ASP A 183 -16.47 -11.30 24.38
N THR A 184 -15.21 -11.66 24.12
CA THR A 184 -14.15 -11.72 25.13
C THR A 184 -12.92 -10.96 24.63
N PRO A 185 -12.59 -9.80 25.21
CA PRO A 185 -11.42 -9.04 24.78
C PRO A 185 -10.13 -9.82 25.11
N PHE A 186 -9.22 -9.89 24.15
CA PHE A 186 -7.91 -10.52 24.34
C PHE A 186 -6.92 -9.55 24.99
N ARG A 187 -6.07 -10.06 25.89
CA ARG A 187 -5.00 -9.27 26.53
C ARG A 187 -3.77 -9.05 25.64
N PHE A 188 -3.69 -9.74 24.50
CA PHE A 188 -2.57 -9.69 23.58
C PHE A 188 -3.00 -9.15 22.21
N ASN A 189 -2.05 -8.57 21.47
CA ASN A 189 -2.28 -8.08 20.12
C ASN A 189 -2.22 -9.25 19.12
N TYR A 190 -3.38 -9.86 18.85
CA TYR A 190 -3.51 -10.97 17.91
C TYR A 190 -3.18 -10.56 16.46
N GLU A 191 -3.41 -9.31 16.06
CA GLU A 191 -3.10 -8.84 14.70
C GLU A 191 -1.59 -8.91 14.45
N ARG A 192 -0.80 -8.42 15.41
CA ARG A 192 0.67 -8.49 15.35
C ARG A 192 1.17 -9.93 15.38
N LEU A 193 0.57 -10.78 16.20
CA LEU A 193 0.92 -12.21 16.27
C LEU A 193 0.70 -12.90 14.92
N ILE A 194 -0.49 -12.75 14.32
CA ILE A 194 -0.83 -13.36 13.03
C ILE A 194 0.11 -12.85 11.94
N SER A 195 0.41 -11.55 11.95
CA SER A 195 1.34 -10.93 10.99
C SER A 195 2.75 -11.52 11.12
N TRP A 196 3.25 -11.67 12.34
CA TRP A 196 4.55 -12.31 12.60
C TRP A 196 4.56 -13.77 12.16
N VAL A 197 3.52 -14.54 12.49
CA VAL A 197 3.40 -15.96 12.11
C VAL A 197 3.34 -16.10 10.59
N LEU A 198 2.60 -15.24 9.90
CA LEU A 198 2.53 -15.20 8.44
C LEU A 198 3.92 -14.99 7.84
N VAL A 199 4.63 -13.93 8.26
CA VAL A 199 5.95 -13.59 7.73
C VAL A 199 6.96 -14.71 8.02
N MET A 200 7.00 -15.20 9.25
CA MET A 200 7.92 -16.28 9.63
C MET A 200 7.63 -17.58 8.87
N SER A 201 6.36 -17.91 8.63
CA SER A 201 6.00 -19.09 7.87
C SER A 201 6.32 -18.93 6.39
N PHE A 202 6.11 -17.74 5.82
CA PHE A 202 6.37 -17.44 4.42
C PHE A 202 7.84 -17.65 4.05
N PHE A 203 8.77 -17.19 4.89
CA PHE A 203 10.20 -17.41 4.68
C PHE A 203 10.69 -18.75 5.25
N GLY A 204 10.16 -19.16 6.41
CA GLY A 204 10.58 -20.37 7.11
C GLY A 204 10.27 -21.64 6.33
N GLY A 205 9.12 -21.72 5.65
CA GLY A 205 8.75 -22.89 4.84
C GLY A 205 9.77 -23.18 3.72
N PRO A 206 10.01 -22.25 2.79
CA PRO A 206 11.02 -22.40 1.74
C PRO A 206 12.43 -22.64 2.27
N LEU A 207 12.83 -21.95 3.35
CA LEU A 207 14.14 -22.16 3.96
C LEU A 207 14.28 -23.57 4.55
N ALA A 208 13.24 -24.08 5.19
CA ALA A 208 13.22 -25.45 5.69
C ALA A 208 13.32 -26.47 4.55
N ILE A 209 12.56 -26.28 3.46
CA ILE A 209 12.66 -27.14 2.27
C ILE A 209 14.05 -27.10 1.66
N SER A 210 14.67 -25.92 1.58
CA SER A 210 16.05 -25.77 1.12
C SER A 210 17.02 -26.55 2.02
N GLY A 211 16.96 -26.33 3.34
CA GLY A 211 17.82 -27.02 4.30
C GLY A 211 17.68 -28.55 4.31
N ILE A 212 16.44 -29.06 4.22
CA ILE A 212 16.20 -30.50 4.14
C ILE A 212 16.77 -31.07 2.83
N ASN A 213 16.63 -30.36 1.71
CA ASN A 213 17.15 -30.82 0.42
C ASN A 213 18.67 -30.72 0.30
N THR A 214 19.30 -29.71 0.88
CA THR A 214 20.77 -29.63 0.94
C THR A 214 21.34 -30.76 1.77
N TRP A 215 20.73 -31.05 2.93
CA TRP A 215 21.06 -32.22 3.73
C TRP A 215 20.85 -33.53 2.95
N ARG A 216 19.71 -33.67 2.25
CA ARG A 216 19.42 -34.83 1.38
C ARG A 216 20.48 -35.01 0.30
N LYS A 217 20.88 -33.94 -0.38
CA LYS A 217 21.96 -33.97 -1.38
C LYS A 217 23.25 -34.50 -0.74
N HIS A 218 23.66 -33.90 0.37
CA HIS A 218 24.90 -34.27 1.05
C HIS A 218 24.89 -35.74 1.49
N TYR A 219 23.79 -36.20 2.11
CA TYR A 219 23.66 -37.58 2.56
C TYR A 219 23.73 -38.59 1.40
N LEU A 220 23.01 -38.34 0.31
CA LEU A 220 23.01 -39.25 -0.83
C LEU A 220 24.35 -39.27 -1.58
N LEU A 221 24.98 -38.10 -1.75
CA LEU A 221 26.30 -38.02 -2.41
C LEU A 221 27.45 -38.55 -1.55
N THR A 222 27.23 -38.82 -0.27
CA THR A 222 28.25 -39.44 0.61
C THR A 222 28.09 -40.95 0.70
N HIS A 223 26.86 -41.48 0.70
CA HIS A 223 26.61 -42.90 0.96
C HIS A 223 26.13 -43.70 -0.26
N GLN A 224 25.45 -43.06 -1.23
CA GLN A 224 24.75 -43.73 -2.32
C GLN A 224 24.98 -43.01 -3.65
N PHE A 225 26.25 -42.90 -4.06
CA PHE A 225 26.61 -42.21 -5.29
C PHE A 225 27.23 -43.15 -6.33
N ASP A 226 27.21 -42.69 -7.57
CA ASP A 226 27.98 -43.24 -8.68
C ASP A 226 28.53 -42.09 -9.53
N TYR A 227 29.33 -42.43 -10.53
CA TYR A 227 29.91 -41.46 -11.45
C TYR A 227 29.37 -41.62 -12.86
N VAL A 228 29.28 -40.51 -13.58
CA VAL A 228 28.86 -40.48 -14.98
C VAL A 228 29.64 -39.42 -15.74
N TYR A 229 29.93 -39.73 -17.01
CA TYR A 229 30.49 -38.76 -17.95
C TYR A 229 29.35 -37.90 -18.50
N ALA A 230 29.51 -36.58 -18.42
CA ALA A 230 28.55 -35.60 -18.88
C ALA A 230 29.16 -34.71 -19.95
N LYS A 231 28.39 -34.40 -20.99
CA LYS A 231 28.81 -33.47 -22.05
C LYS A 231 28.48 -32.05 -21.64
N ILE A 232 29.45 -31.14 -21.78
CA ILE A 232 29.26 -29.73 -21.47
C ILE A 232 28.56 -29.03 -22.64
N ASN A 233 27.52 -28.23 -22.37
CA ASN A 233 26.96 -27.32 -23.35
C ASN A 233 27.60 -25.95 -23.26
N TYR A 234 28.61 -25.69 -24.09
CA TYR A 234 29.28 -24.39 -24.11
C TYR A 234 28.38 -23.22 -24.54
N ARG A 235 27.30 -23.45 -25.30
CA ARG A 235 26.41 -22.37 -25.79
C ARG A 235 25.45 -21.88 -24.71
N GLU A 236 24.98 -22.79 -23.87
CA GLU A 236 24.02 -22.50 -22.79
C GLU A 236 24.68 -22.28 -21.44
N SER A 237 25.99 -22.53 -21.35
CA SER A 237 26.79 -22.22 -20.16
C SER A 237 27.15 -20.74 -20.12
N TYR A 238 26.91 -20.10 -18.98
CA TYR A 238 27.18 -18.69 -18.76
C TYR A 238 28.09 -18.53 -17.53
N GLN A 239 28.54 -17.29 -17.23
CA GLN A 239 29.44 -17.02 -16.09
C GLN A 239 28.88 -17.50 -14.73
N ASN A 240 27.57 -17.72 -14.60
CA ASN A 240 26.95 -18.16 -13.35
C ASN A 240 26.72 -19.68 -13.24
N GLY A 241 27.19 -20.48 -14.21
CA GLY A 241 27.08 -21.93 -14.11
C GLY A 241 27.24 -22.67 -15.44
N THR A 242 27.55 -23.96 -15.33
CA THR A 242 27.80 -24.84 -16.49
C THR A 242 26.62 -25.77 -16.72
N VAL A 243 26.09 -25.78 -17.94
CA VAL A 243 25.02 -26.69 -18.35
C VAL A 243 25.64 -27.99 -18.85
N VAL A 244 25.18 -29.11 -18.33
CA VAL A 244 25.67 -30.45 -18.65
C VAL A 244 24.54 -31.41 -18.98
N TYR A 245 24.77 -32.28 -19.97
CA TYR A 245 23.88 -33.37 -20.36
C TYR A 245 24.54 -34.71 -20.08
N TYR A 246 23.80 -35.61 -19.45
CA TYR A 246 24.27 -36.97 -19.20
C TYR A 246 23.12 -37.96 -19.22
N GLU A 247 23.45 -39.23 -19.45
CA GLU A 247 22.49 -40.30 -19.56
C GLU A 247 22.71 -41.30 -18.42
N VAL A 248 21.65 -41.61 -17.68
CA VAL A 248 21.65 -42.65 -16.63
C VAL A 248 20.46 -43.55 -16.89
N ASN A 249 20.68 -44.87 -16.97
CA ASN A 249 19.62 -45.86 -17.19
C ASN A 249 18.74 -45.57 -18.41
N LYS A 250 19.33 -45.10 -19.53
CA LYS A 250 18.64 -44.71 -20.77
C LYS A 250 17.74 -43.48 -20.66
N GLN A 251 17.86 -42.71 -19.58
CA GLN A 251 17.17 -41.45 -19.40
C GLN A 251 18.17 -40.30 -19.45
N LEU A 252 17.85 -39.29 -20.25
CA LEU A 252 18.67 -38.10 -20.43
C LEU A 252 18.30 -37.05 -19.37
N PHE A 253 19.32 -36.48 -18.73
CA PHE A 253 19.19 -35.45 -17.71
C PHE A 253 19.96 -34.20 -18.11
N THR A 254 19.37 -33.03 -17.87
CA THR A 254 20.05 -31.75 -18.07
C THR A 254 20.18 -31.00 -16.76
N ARG A 255 21.40 -30.66 -16.37
CA ARG A 255 21.64 -29.95 -15.10
C ARG A 255 22.45 -28.68 -15.33
N LEU A 256 22.09 -27.65 -14.58
CA LEU A 256 22.93 -26.47 -14.37
C LEU A 256 23.74 -26.72 -13.10
N LEU A 257 25.05 -26.66 -13.23
CA LEU A 257 26.00 -26.80 -12.13
C LEU A 257 26.37 -25.42 -11.59
N ASP A 258 26.52 -25.32 -10.27
CA ASP A 258 26.94 -24.10 -9.56
C ASP A 258 28.45 -23.80 -9.70
N LYS A 259 29.13 -24.39 -10.70
CA LYS A 259 30.55 -24.19 -11.00
C LYS A 259 30.73 -23.63 -12.40
N GLU A 260 31.69 -22.72 -12.56
CA GLU A 260 32.11 -22.27 -13.87
C GLU A 260 32.84 -23.36 -14.65
N ILE A 261 32.85 -23.26 -15.97
CA ILE A 261 33.54 -24.21 -16.85
C ILE A 261 35.02 -24.35 -16.46
N ARG A 262 35.66 -23.26 -16.04
CA ARG A 262 37.08 -23.21 -15.65
C ARG A 262 37.41 -24.03 -14.40
N ASP A 263 36.41 -24.23 -13.53
CA ASP A 263 36.57 -24.95 -12.27
C ASP A 263 36.20 -26.45 -12.41
N LEU A 264 35.84 -26.87 -13.62
CA LEU A 264 35.50 -28.25 -13.94
C LEU A 264 36.70 -29.00 -14.49
N ILE A 265 36.76 -30.29 -14.14
CA ILE A 265 37.63 -31.24 -14.83
C ILE A 265 37.05 -31.46 -16.22
N TYR A 266 37.81 -31.10 -17.26
CA TYR A 266 37.47 -31.37 -18.65
C TYR A 266 38.39 -32.47 -19.19
N LEU A 267 37.78 -33.44 -19.87
CA LEU A 267 38.46 -34.44 -20.69
C LEU A 267 38.63 -33.87 -22.10
N GLU A 268 39.56 -34.43 -22.89
CA GLU A 268 39.88 -33.95 -24.25
C GLU A 268 38.64 -33.88 -25.17
N ASP A 269 37.63 -34.74 -24.92
CA ASP A 269 36.39 -34.83 -25.69
C ASP A 269 35.31 -33.80 -25.30
N GLY A 270 35.63 -32.82 -24.43
CA GLY A 270 34.65 -31.84 -23.93
C GLY A 270 33.64 -32.42 -22.94
N THR A 271 33.99 -33.55 -22.31
CA THR A 271 33.20 -34.19 -21.25
C THR A 271 33.75 -33.85 -19.87
N THR A 272 32.87 -33.89 -18.87
CA THR A 272 33.22 -33.73 -17.45
C THR A 272 32.67 -34.91 -16.66
N ILE A 273 33.20 -35.12 -15.45
CA ILE A 273 32.80 -36.23 -14.59
C ILE A 273 31.91 -35.68 -13.48
N LEU A 274 30.70 -36.24 -13.39
CA LEU A 274 29.76 -35.90 -12.35
C LEU A 274 29.67 -37.02 -11.33
N LYS A 275 29.53 -36.64 -10.07
CA LYS A 275 29.08 -37.50 -8.99
C LYS A 275 27.57 -37.32 -8.86
N TYR A 276 26.80 -38.40 -8.97
CA TYR A 276 25.34 -38.34 -8.88
C TYR A 276 24.81 -39.35 -7.86
N ALA A 277 23.64 -39.07 -7.29
CA ALA A 277 22.98 -39.97 -6.35
C ALA A 277 22.24 -41.10 -7.09
N LYS A 278 22.48 -42.36 -6.72
CA LYS A 278 21.84 -43.53 -7.32
C LYS A 278 20.31 -43.49 -7.24
N ALA A 279 19.79 -42.97 -6.12
CA ALA A 279 18.35 -42.86 -5.88
C ALA A 279 17.66 -41.77 -6.73
N ASN A 280 18.39 -40.72 -7.12
CA ASN A 280 17.86 -39.64 -7.96
C ASN A 280 19.00 -38.98 -8.74
N PRO A 281 19.17 -39.28 -10.04
CA PRO A 281 20.25 -38.74 -10.85
C PRO A 281 20.32 -37.21 -10.90
N LEU A 282 19.19 -36.50 -10.74
CA LEU A 282 19.16 -35.04 -10.70
C LEU A 282 19.98 -34.45 -9.54
N ILE A 283 20.18 -35.22 -8.47
CA ILE A 283 21.04 -34.85 -7.36
C ILE A 283 22.47 -35.17 -7.76
N CYS A 284 23.14 -34.19 -8.35
CA CYS A 284 24.50 -34.32 -8.85
C CYS A 284 25.40 -33.15 -8.43
N GLU A 285 26.70 -33.38 -8.52
CA GLU A 285 27.75 -32.40 -8.28
C GLU A 285 28.96 -32.70 -9.18
N ALA A 286 29.62 -31.65 -9.64
CA ALA A 286 30.86 -31.79 -10.40
C ALA A 286 32.01 -32.21 -9.49
N LEU A 287 32.71 -33.26 -9.89
CA LEU A 287 33.84 -33.81 -9.17
C LEU A 287 34.92 -32.75 -8.97
N SER A 288 35.42 -32.61 -7.75
CA SER A 288 36.56 -31.72 -7.50
C SER A 288 37.88 -32.38 -7.96
N PRO A 289 38.90 -31.60 -8.36
CA PRO A 289 40.23 -32.12 -8.66
C PRO A 289 40.83 -32.94 -7.52
N GLU A 290 40.55 -32.57 -6.26
CA GLU A 290 41.01 -33.30 -5.07
C GLU A 290 40.35 -34.67 -4.94
N GLU A 291 39.05 -34.77 -5.22
CA GLU A 291 38.31 -36.04 -5.20
C GLU A 291 38.73 -36.95 -6.35
N TRP A 292 39.06 -36.39 -7.52
CA TRP A 292 39.60 -37.14 -8.66
C TRP A 292 40.92 -37.83 -8.31
N ASN A 293 41.85 -37.12 -7.67
CA ASN A 293 43.15 -37.68 -7.28
C ASN A 293 43.04 -38.75 -6.19
N ARG A 294 41.92 -38.81 -5.46
CA ARG A 294 41.65 -39.83 -4.43
C ARG A 294 40.83 -41.02 -4.94
N LYS A 295 40.45 -41.05 -6.22
CA LYS A 295 39.68 -42.16 -6.77
C LYS A 295 40.50 -43.45 -6.80
N PRO A 296 39.90 -44.62 -6.48
CA PRO A 296 40.49 -45.91 -6.78
C PRO A 296 40.57 -46.09 -8.31
N LEU A 297 41.69 -46.65 -8.78
CA LEU A 297 42.08 -46.79 -10.19
C LEU A 297 41.17 -47.72 -11.03
N GLU A 298 40.20 -48.39 -10.43
CA GLU A 298 39.30 -49.32 -11.12
C GLU A 298 37.99 -48.60 -11.50
N MET A 299 38.02 -47.92 -12.64
CA MET A 299 36.86 -47.44 -13.40
C MET A 299 36.96 -47.90 -14.84
#